data_AF-A0A3C0ACB8-F1
#
_entry.id   AF-A0A3C0ACB8-F1
#
_cell.length_a   1.000
_cell.length_b   1.000
_cell.length_c   1.000
_cell.angle_alpha   90.00
_cell.angle_beta   90.00
_cell.angle_gamma   90.00
#
_symmetry.space_group_name_H-M   'P 1'
#
loop_
_entity.id
_entity.type
_entity.pdbx_description
1 polymer ?
#
loop_
_entity_poly.entity_id
_entity_poly.type
_entity_poly.pdbx_seq_one_letter_code
_entity_poly.pdbx_strand_id
1 'polypeptide(L)'
;MTLKQTSVGLVLSALLCICSLNELKSAESKPFSDFTVDKKDKTHWFDIKNLGVEGKGWTDTEAFFNRLPAKAKGVVRPPVWSLSKHSAGIAVRFVTDATTIKAKWKLTSANIAMPHMAATGVSGLDLYVKTESGKWRWLAVGKPSKQENNATLISDLIPGKREYMLYLPLYNGVESVEIGIPETSHLWKAPPREAGKDKP
;
A
#
# COMPACT_ATOMS: atom_id res chain seq x y z
N MET A 1 26.41 62.84 37.00
CA MET A 1 25.26 63.33 36.20
C MET A 1 24.59 62.10 35.61
N THR A 2 23.39 61.81 36.08
CA THR A 2 22.73 60.51 36.05
C THR A 2 21.82 60.38 34.82
N LEU A 3 21.96 59.32 34.00
CA LEU A 3 20.97 58.90 33.01
C LEU A 3 20.76 57.38 33.18
N LYS A 4 19.64 56.97 33.77
CA LYS A 4 18.34 56.63 33.15
C LYS A 4 18.32 55.25 32.49
N GLN A 5 17.69 54.36 33.24
CA GLN A 5 17.10 53.07 32.89
C GLN A 5 16.03 53.23 31.78
N THR A 6 16.03 52.34 30.77
CA THR A 6 14.80 51.97 30.06
C THR A 6 14.93 50.60 29.42
N SER A 7 14.03 49.72 29.83
CA SER A 7 13.77 48.36 29.36
C SER A 7 12.93 48.36 28.08
N VAL A 8 13.36 47.62 27.05
CA VAL A 8 12.63 47.21 25.83
C VAL A 8 13.31 45.91 25.38
N GLY A 9 12.69 44.80 24.99
CA GLY A 9 11.30 44.41 24.84
C GLY A 9 11.31 42.91 24.60
N LEU A 10 10.47 42.20 25.34
CA LEU A 10 10.27 40.75 25.32
C LEU A 10 9.37 40.37 24.13
N VAL A 11 9.90 40.28 22.91
CA VAL A 11 9.14 39.72 21.76
C VAL A 11 10.10 39.07 20.76
N LEU A 12 10.65 37.88 21.06
CA LEU A 12 11.38 37.12 20.05
C LEU A 12 11.41 35.59 20.26
N SER A 13 10.42 35.00 20.95
CA SER A 13 10.36 33.53 21.11
C SER A 13 9.22 32.83 20.35
N ALA A 14 8.27 33.58 19.79
CA ALA A 14 7.11 32.98 19.13
C ALA A 14 7.32 32.67 17.63
N LEU A 15 8.28 33.34 16.95
CA LEU A 15 8.53 33.07 15.52
C LEU A 15 9.48 31.90 15.27
N LEU A 16 10.46 31.65 16.15
CA LEU A 16 11.37 30.50 15.99
C LEU A 16 10.65 29.15 16.17
N CYS A 17 9.60 29.10 17.01
CA CYS A 17 8.89 27.85 17.28
C CYS A 17 7.88 27.47 16.17
N ILE A 18 7.47 28.41 15.31
CA ILE A 18 6.58 28.15 14.18
C ILE A 18 7.38 27.68 12.95
N CYS A 19 8.61 28.18 12.76
CA CYS A 19 9.50 27.71 11.69
C CYS A 19 9.97 26.25 11.92
N SER A 20 10.19 25.84 13.17
CA SER A 20 10.63 24.46 13.49
C SER A 20 9.53 23.39 13.35
N LEU A 21 8.24 23.77 13.32
CA LEU A 21 7.14 22.82 13.13
C LEU A 21 6.82 22.53 11.66
N ASN A 22 7.20 23.43 10.74
CA ASN A 22 7.00 23.23 9.31
C ASN A 22 8.13 22.42 8.65
N GLU A 23 9.35 22.45 9.17
CA GLU A 23 10.45 21.64 8.62
C GLU A 23 10.30 20.13 8.88
N LEU A 24 9.61 19.73 9.94
CA LEU A 24 9.34 18.31 10.23
C LEU A 24 8.27 17.69 9.31
N LYS A 25 7.51 18.49 8.55
CA LYS A 25 6.39 18.00 7.70
C LYS A 25 6.77 17.75 6.24
N SER A 26 7.98 18.06 5.78
CA SER A 26 8.35 17.97 4.36
C SER A 26 9.79 17.51 4.13
N ALA A 27 10.26 16.49 4.85
CA ALA A 27 11.25 15.61 4.25
C ALA A 27 10.52 14.75 3.22
N GLU A 28 10.38 15.24 1.98
CA GLU A 28 9.84 14.41 0.90
C GLU A 28 10.69 13.14 0.81
N SER A 29 10.08 12.00 1.10
CA SER A 29 10.77 10.72 0.99
C SER A 29 11.27 10.55 -0.44
N LYS A 30 12.49 10.04 -0.61
CA LYS A 30 13.05 9.73 -1.93
C LYS A 30 12.11 8.74 -2.64
N PRO A 31 11.89 8.87 -3.97
CA PRO A 31 11.18 7.86 -4.75
C PRO A 31 11.77 6.47 -4.52
N PHE A 32 10.88 5.49 -4.38
CA PHE A 32 11.23 4.11 -4.25
C PHE A 32 11.82 3.61 -5.58
N SER A 33 13.01 3.03 -5.54
CA SER A 33 13.83 2.76 -6.74
C SER A 33 13.98 1.28 -7.07
N ASP A 34 13.38 0.38 -6.29
CA ASP A 34 13.42 -1.05 -6.53
C ASP A 34 12.23 -1.46 -7.40
N PHE A 35 12.46 -1.48 -8.71
CA PHE A 35 11.49 -1.85 -9.73
C PHE A 35 12.17 -2.53 -10.92
N THR A 36 11.39 -3.28 -11.68
CA THR A 36 11.78 -3.75 -13.02
C THR A 36 11.17 -2.85 -14.10
N VAL A 37 11.79 -2.81 -15.28
CA VAL A 37 11.34 -1.98 -16.40
C VAL A 37 10.81 -2.85 -17.52
N ASP A 38 9.55 -2.65 -17.88
CA ASP A 38 8.98 -3.14 -19.13
C ASP A 38 9.17 -2.06 -20.21
N LYS A 39 10.20 -2.25 -21.05
CA LYS A 39 10.55 -1.30 -22.12
C LYS A 39 9.47 -1.18 -23.20
N LYS A 40 8.68 -2.23 -23.41
CA LYS A 40 7.64 -2.24 -24.45
C LYS A 40 6.48 -1.36 -24.02
N ASP A 41 6.05 -1.52 -22.78
CA ASP A 41 4.90 -0.81 -22.21
C ASP A 41 5.30 0.46 -21.44
N LYS A 42 6.59 0.83 -21.45
CA LYS A 42 7.16 1.99 -20.72
C LYS A 42 6.67 2.06 -19.28
N THR A 43 6.72 0.92 -18.60
CA THR A 43 6.12 0.72 -17.28
C THR A 43 7.19 0.26 -16.28
N HIS A 44 7.25 0.91 -15.13
CA HIS A 44 7.98 0.44 -13.95
C HIS A 44 7.09 -0.48 -13.12
N TRP A 45 7.59 -1.67 -12.78
CA TRP A 45 6.89 -2.69 -12.00
C TRP A 45 7.55 -2.90 -10.64
N PHE A 46 6.75 -2.77 -9.57
CA PHE A 46 7.19 -2.79 -8.18
C PHE A 46 6.61 -4.01 -7.45
N ASP A 47 7.44 -4.93 -6.93
CA ASP A 47 6.96 -6.02 -6.05
C ASP A 47 6.48 -5.42 -4.72
N ILE A 48 5.24 -5.70 -4.36
CA ILE A 48 4.61 -5.15 -3.15
C ILE A 48 5.32 -5.61 -1.86
N LYS A 49 6.06 -6.74 -1.91
CA LYS A 49 6.87 -7.22 -0.77
C LYS A 49 7.91 -6.18 -0.36
N ASN A 50 8.47 -5.45 -1.31
CA ASN A 50 9.55 -4.49 -1.06
C ASN A 50 9.01 -3.15 -0.53
N LEU A 51 7.72 -2.88 -0.78
CA LEU A 51 6.97 -1.75 -0.19
C LEU A 51 6.55 -2.03 1.25
N GLY A 52 6.30 -3.30 1.58
CA GLY A 52 5.77 -3.74 2.86
C GLY A 52 4.25 -3.90 2.80
N VAL A 53 3.73 -4.91 3.50
CA VAL A 53 2.30 -5.23 3.54
C VAL A 53 1.74 -5.05 4.95
N GLU A 54 0.49 -4.62 5.03
CA GLU A 54 -0.31 -4.52 6.24
C GLU A 54 -1.28 -5.71 6.34
N GLY A 55 -1.89 -5.90 7.51
CA GLY A 55 -2.92 -6.93 7.72
C GLY A 55 -2.38 -8.35 7.96
N LYS A 56 -1.06 -8.50 8.11
CA LYS A 56 -0.44 -9.76 8.55
C LYS A 56 -0.26 -9.78 10.07
N GLY A 57 -0.79 -10.80 10.73
CA GLY A 57 -0.56 -11.02 12.17
C GLY A 57 0.82 -11.61 12.50
N TRP A 58 1.49 -12.23 11.53
CA TRP A 58 2.74 -12.97 11.73
C TRP A 58 3.70 -12.80 10.55
N THR A 59 5.00 -12.86 10.85
CA THR A 59 6.09 -12.83 9.85
C THR A 59 6.70 -14.20 9.60
N ASP A 60 6.63 -15.12 10.57
CA ASP A 60 7.15 -16.48 10.53
C ASP A 60 6.20 -17.45 9.79
N THR A 61 5.85 -17.13 8.54
CA THR A 61 4.83 -17.84 7.74
C THR A 61 5.45 -18.72 6.64
N GLU A 62 4.82 -19.86 6.26
CA GLU A 62 5.36 -20.77 5.21
C GLU A 62 5.59 -20.08 3.86
N ALA A 63 4.69 -19.16 3.48
CA ALA A 63 4.83 -18.31 2.31
C ALA A 63 4.54 -16.86 2.72
N PHE A 64 5.09 -15.89 1.98
CA PHE A 64 5.02 -14.47 2.37
C PHE A 64 3.59 -13.95 2.56
N PHE A 65 2.61 -14.43 1.80
CA PHE A 65 1.22 -13.98 1.89
C PHE A 65 0.30 -14.88 2.73
N ASN A 66 0.85 -15.88 3.43
CA ASN A 66 0.07 -16.69 4.35
C ASN A 66 -0.27 -15.91 5.63
N ARG A 67 -1.41 -16.24 6.24
CA ARG A 67 -1.94 -15.53 7.40
C ARG A 67 -1.64 -16.18 8.74
N LEU A 68 -1.26 -17.46 8.78
CA LEU A 68 -0.86 -18.14 10.00
C LEU A 68 0.65 -18.45 10.01
N PRO A 69 1.28 -18.47 11.19
CA PRO A 69 2.69 -18.81 11.31
C PRO A 69 2.91 -20.29 10.99
N ALA A 70 4.10 -20.64 10.49
CA ALA A 70 4.47 -21.99 10.08
C ALA A 70 4.27 -23.02 11.19
N LYS A 71 4.51 -22.62 12.46
CA LYS A 71 4.29 -23.47 13.64
C LYS A 71 2.84 -23.92 13.85
N ALA A 72 1.85 -23.27 13.22
CA ALA A 72 0.45 -23.67 13.32
C ALA A 72 0.14 -24.92 12.46
N LYS A 73 1.01 -25.28 11.50
CA LYS A 73 0.84 -26.45 10.64
C LYS A 73 0.84 -27.73 11.47
N GLY A 74 -0.21 -28.55 11.30
CA GLY A 74 -0.39 -29.78 12.08
C GLY A 74 -0.92 -29.57 13.50
N VAL A 75 -0.94 -28.33 14.00
CA VAL A 75 -1.55 -27.97 15.29
C VAL A 75 -3.02 -27.59 15.09
N VAL A 76 -3.29 -26.72 14.11
CA VAL A 76 -4.67 -26.38 13.75
C VAL A 76 -5.28 -27.43 12.83
N ARG A 77 -6.61 -27.52 12.81
CA ARG A 77 -7.33 -28.45 11.92
C ARG A 77 -6.92 -28.23 10.46
N PRO A 78 -6.83 -29.29 9.64
CA PRO A 78 -6.41 -29.16 8.24
C PRO A 78 -7.19 -28.12 7.41
N PRO A 79 -8.53 -27.96 7.54
CA PRO A 79 -9.24 -26.90 6.82
C PRO A 79 -8.84 -25.48 7.23
N VAL A 80 -8.57 -25.26 8.53
CA VAL A 80 -8.10 -23.95 9.04
C VAL A 80 -6.71 -23.64 8.49
N TRP A 81 -5.84 -24.64 8.47
CA TRP A 81 -4.51 -24.50 7.87
C TRP A 81 -4.60 -24.17 6.37
N SER A 82 -5.46 -24.87 5.62
CA SER A 82 -5.64 -24.61 4.19
C SER A 82 -6.15 -23.19 3.92
N LEU A 83 -7.18 -22.73 4.64
CA LEU A 83 -7.74 -21.38 4.51
C LEU A 83 -6.77 -20.27 4.93
N SER A 84 -5.79 -20.58 5.79
CA SER A 84 -4.76 -19.61 6.19
C SER A 84 -3.82 -19.22 5.06
N LYS A 85 -3.78 -20.00 3.97
CA LYS A 85 -2.96 -19.73 2.78
C LYS A 85 -3.61 -18.72 1.83
N HIS A 86 -4.87 -18.33 2.07
CA HIS A 86 -5.51 -17.22 1.35
C HIS A 86 -5.06 -15.88 1.91
N SER A 87 -4.94 -14.86 1.06
CA SER A 87 -4.38 -13.54 1.38
C SER A 87 -5.40 -12.55 1.99
N ALA A 88 -6.50 -13.04 2.55
CA ALA A 88 -7.60 -12.22 3.05
C ALA A 88 -7.14 -11.17 4.08
N GLY A 89 -7.50 -9.92 3.84
CA GLY A 89 -7.18 -8.80 4.75
C GLY A 89 -5.74 -8.30 4.65
N ILE A 90 -4.89 -8.90 3.81
CA ILE A 90 -3.58 -8.35 3.50
C ILE A 90 -3.74 -7.23 2.48
N ALA A 91 -3.01 -6.13 2.69
CA ALA A 91 -2.98 -5.00 1.77
C ALA A 91 -1.58 -4.41 1.65
N VAL A 92 -1.32 -3.70 0.56
CA VAL A 92 -0.16 -2.82 0.44
C VAL A 92 -0.62 -1.37 0.37
N ARG A 93 0.09 -0.47 1.06
CA ARG A 93 -0.07 0.98 0.89
C ARG A 93 1.12 1.57 0.17
N PHE A 94 0.85 2.49 -0.73
CA PHE A 94 1.87 3.19 -1.51
C PHE A 94 1.39 4.60 -1.86
N VAL A 95 2.32 5.46 -2.24
CA VAL A 95 2.02 6.80 -2.76
C VAL A 95 2.54 6.88 -4.18
N THR A 96 1.79 7.47 -5.10
CA THR A 96 2.26 7.74 -6.47
C THR A 96 1.64 9.01 -7.02
N ASP A 97 2.34 9.63 -7.97
CA ASP A 97 1.87 10.75 -8.80
C ASP A 97 1.34 10.27 -10.17
N ALA A 98 1.35 8.95 -10.41
CA ALA A 98 0.91 8.35 -11.65
C ALA A 98 -0.59 8.57 -11.91
N THR A 99 -0.91 8.88 -13.17
CA THR A 99 -2.30 8.98 -13.64
C THR A 99 -2.89 7.65 -14.08
N THR A 100 -2.04 6.62 -14.21
CA THR A 100 -2.40 5.25 -14.59
C THR A 100 -1.74 4.27 -13.63
N ILE A 101 -2.54 3.34 -13.10
CA ILE A 101 -2.05 2.27 -12.21
C ILE A 101 -2.45 0.92 -12.81
N LYS A 102 -1.45 0.05 -12.98
CA LYS A 102 -1.59 -1.33 -13.42
C LYS A 102 -1.27 -2.28 -12.26
N ALA A 103 -1.73 -3.52 -12.38
CA ALA A 103 -1.33 -4.61 -11.49
C ALA A 103 -1.06 -5.89 -12.26
N LYS A 104 -0.02 -6.60 -11.86
CA LYS A 104 0.21 -8.00 -12.18
C LYS A 104 0.06 -8.80 -10.91
N TRP A 105 -0.65 -9.93 -10.95
CA TRP A 105 -0.71 -10.83 -9.80
C TRP A 105 -0.86 -12.27 -10.23
N LYS A 106 -0.17 -13.14 -9.52
CA LYS A 106 -0.23 -14.59 -9.70
C LYS A 106 -0.87 -15.24 -8.50
N LEU A 107 -1.92 -16.01 -8.75
CA LEU A 107 -2.69 -16.72 -7.74
C LEU A 107 -2.09 -18.11 -7.48
N THR A 108 -2.25 -18.61 -6.26
CA THR A 108 -1.83 -19.97 -5.89
C THR A 108 -2.75 -21.05 -6.47
N SER A 109 -3.99 -20.71 -6.80
CA SER A 109 -4.98 -21.62 -7.38
C SER A 109 -5.57 -21.06 -8.67
N ALA A 110 -5.75 -21.93 -9.66
CA ALA A 110 -6.44 -21.61 -10.91
C ALA A 110 -7.96 -21.48 -10.75
N ASN A 111 -8.54 -21.93 -9.63
CA ASN A 111 -9.96 -21.78 -9.34
C ASN A 111 -10.25 -20.35 -8.91
N ILE A 112 -10.57 -19.50 -9.88
CA ILE A 112 -10.68 -18.06 -9.64
C ILE A 112 -12.02 -17.61 -9.05
N ALA A 113 -13.04 -18.46 -9.06
CA ALA A 113 -14.40 -18.14 -8.62
C ALA A 113 -15.08 -19.34 -7.94
N MET A 114 -16.17 -19.08 -7.24
CA MET A 114 -17.01 -20.10 -6.62
C MET A 114 -18.48 -19.84 -6.99
N PRO A 115 -19.35 -20.87 -6.99
CA PRO A 115 -20.77 -20.68 -7.34
C PRO A 115 -21.50 -19.60 -6.51
N HIS A 116 -21.07 -19.36 -5.27
CA HIS A 116 -21.65 -18.39 -4.34
C HIS A 116 -20.75 -17.16 -4.10
N MET A 117 -19.62 -17.03 -4.81
CA MET A 117 -18.68 -15.92 -4.63
C MET A 117 -18.05 -15.52 -5.97
N ALA A 118 -18.28 -14.27 -6.36
CA ALA A 118 -17.77 -13.73 -7.62
C ALA A 118 -16.23 -13.77 -7.69
N ALA A 119 -15.69 -13.91 -8.90
CA ALA A 119 -14.24 -14.01 -9.12
C ALA A 119 -13.47 -12.83 -8.53
N THR A 120 -14.05 -11.62 -8.58
CA THR A 120 -13.48 -10.40 -7.97
C THR A 120 -13.32 -10.51 -6.46
N GLY A 121 -14.22 -11.21 -5.76
CA GLY A 121 -14.09 -11.45 -4.32
C GLY A 121 -13.12 -12.59 -4.00
N VAL A 122 -13.18 -13.69 -4.75
CA VAL A 122 -12.32 -14.86 -4.52
C VAL A 122 -10.86 -14.54 -4.84
N SER A 123 -10.61 -13.91 -5.98
CA SER A 123 -9.29 -13.84 -6.63
C SER A 123 -8.89 -12.44 -7.13
N GLY A 124 -9.71 -11.42 -6.90
CA GLY A 124 -9.48 -10.06 -7.37
C GLY A 124 -8.67 -9.20 -6.41
N LEU A 125 -8.34 -8.01 -6.88
CA LEU A 125 -7.70 -6.95 -6.09
C LEU A 125 -8.69 -5.79 -5.92
N ASP A 126 -8.60 -5.07 -4.80
CA ASP A 126 -9.47 -3.91 -4.54
C ASP A 126 -8.63 -2.67 -4.21
N LEU A 127 -8.70 -1.65 -5.07
CA LEU A 127 -7.88 -0.45 -4.98
C LEU A 127 -8.69 0.70 -4.38
N TYR A 128 -8.16 1.28 -3.32
CA TYR A 128 -8.68 2.47 -2.66
C TYR A 128 -7.68 3.62 -2.79
N VAL A 129 -8.21 4.83 -2.78
CA VAL A 129 -7.45 6.08 -2.76
C VAL A 129 -7.82 6.90 -1.53
N LYS A 130 -6.83 7.53 -0.91
CA LYS A 130 -7.03 8.47 0.17
C LYS A 130 -7.31 9.84 -0.41
N THR A 131 -8.49 10.36 -0.11
CA THR A 131 -8.90 11.72 -0.51
C THR A 131 -8.16 12.77 0.30
N GLU A 132 -8.18 14.01 -0.18
CA GLU A 132 -7.61 15.18 0.53
C GLU A 132 -8.21 15.37 1.93
N SER A 133 -9.47 14.96 2.13
CA SER A 133 -10.13 14.94 3.44
C SER A 133 -9.59 13.88 4.42
N GLY A 134 -8.60 13.08 4.00
CA GLY A 134 -8.04 11.96 4.76
C GLY A 134 -8.85 10.67 4.73
N LYS A 135 -10.01 10.67 4.07
CA LYS A 135 -10.90 9.49 3.97
C LYS A 135 -10.53 8.58 2.82
N TRP A 136 -10.58 7.27 3.04
CA TRP A 136 -10.45 6.26 1.99
C TRP A 136 -11.72 6.16 1.15
N ARG A 137 -11.56 6.05 -0.16
CA ARG A 137 -12.64 5.81 -1.13
C ARG A 137 -12.24 4.67 -2.06
N TRP A 138 -13.21 3.83 -2.37
CA TRP A 138 -13.05 2.82 -3.41
C TRP A 138 -12.73 3.51 -4.74
N LEU A 139 -11.78 2.98 -5.50
CA LEU A 139 -11.33 3.55 -6.77
C LEU A 139 -11.50 2.57 -7.93
N ALA A 140 -11.01 1.34 -7.79
CA ALA A 140 -11.00 0.37 -8.88
C ALA A 140 -10.91 -1.06 -8.37
N VAL A 141 -11.27 -2.01 -9.23
CA VAL A 141 -11.16 -3.45 -8.98
C VAL A 141 -10.25 -4.10 -10.02
N GLY A 142 -9.30 -4.92 -9.56
CA GLY A 142 -8.55 -5.84 -10.40
C GLY A 142 -9.39 -7.08 -10.67
N LYS A 143 -10.02 -7.14 -11.84
CA LYS A 143 -10.87 -8.27 -12.24
C LYS A 143 -10.01 -9.46 -12.68
N PRO A 144 -10.01 -10.59 -11.96
CA PRO A 144 -9.24 -11.76 -12.37
C PRO A 144 -9.96 -12.48 -13.51
N SER A 145 -9.18 -13.02 -14.44
CA SER A 145 -9.69 -13.87 -15.53
C SER A 145 -9.01 -15.24 -15.59
N LYS A 146 -7.85 -15.39 -14.95
CA LYS A 146 -7.07 -16.63 -14.90
C LYS A 146 -6.13 -16.62 -13.68
N GLN A 147 -5.27 -17.64 -13.56
CA GLN A 147 -4.33 -17.74 -12.44
C GLN A 147 -3.28 -16.61 -12.44
N GLU A 148 -2.80 -16.20 -13.61
CA GLU A 148 -1.85 -15.09 -13.78
C GLU A 148 -2.53 -13.90 -14.47
N ASN A 149 -2.59 -12.76 -13.80
CA ASN A 149 -3.33 -11.61 -14.28
C ASN A 149 -2.37 -10.44 -14.54
N ASN A 150 -2.69 -9.66 -15.57
CA ASN A 150 -2.05 -8.38 -15.87
C ASN A 150 -3.16 -7.45 -16.35
N ALA A 151 -3.44 -6.39 -15.59
CA ALA A 151 -4.54 -5.50 -15.87
C ALA A 151 -4.20 -4.05 -15.53
N THR A 152 -4.70 -3.12 -16.34
CA THR A 152 -4.81 -1.72 -15.93
C THR A 152 -5.97 -1.60 -14.94
N LEU A 153 -5.70 -1.15 -13.72
CA LEU A 153 -6.72 -0.95 -12.70
C LEU A 153 -7.48 0.35 -12.95
N ILE A 154 -6.75 1.42 -13.29
CA ILE A 154 -7.30 2.74 -13.55
C ILE A 154 -6.36 3.52 -14.48
N SER A 155 -6.94 4.36 -15.32
CA SER A 155 -6.25 5.33 -16.19
C SER A 155 -6.91 6.70 -16.03
N ASP A 156 -6.26 7.73 -16.57
CA ASP A 156 -6.82 9.08 -16.71
C ASP A 156 -7.22 9.70 -15.36
N LEU A 157 -6.51 9.33 -14.29
CA LEU A 157 -6.64 10.03 -13.01
C LEU A 157 -6.19 11.48 -13.19
N ILE A 158 -6.89 12.38 -12.52
CA ILE A 158 -6.45 13.78 -12.42
C ILE A 158 -5.02 13.79 -11.86
N PRO A 159 -4.06 14.50 -12.49
CA PRO A 159 -2.69 14.57 -11.98
C PRO A 159 -2.64 14.96 -10.50
N GLY A 160 -1.76 14.32 -9.75
CA GLY A 160 -1.59 14.60 -8.33
C GLY A 160 -1.05 13.42 -7.54
N LYS A 161 -0.23 13.70 -6.53
CA LYS A 161 0.37 12.71 -5.65
C LYS A 161 -0.65 12.26 -4.60
N ARG A 162 -0.99 10.97 -4.59
CA ARG A 162 -2.01 10.40 -3.68
C ARG A 162 -1.53 9.12 -3.03
N GLU A 163 -2.12 8.85 -1.88
CA GLU A 163 -1.92 7.59 -1.16
C GLU A 163 -2.98 6.58 -1.57
N TYR A 164 -2.55 5.35 -1.83
CA TYR A 164 -3.36 4.25 -2.29
C TYR A 164 -3.22 3.05 -1.35
N MET A 165 -4.27 2.24 -1.32
CA MET A 165 -4.30 0.97 -0.59
C MET A 165 -4.89 -0.10 -1.50
N LEU A 166 -4.12 -1.15 -1.75
CA LEU A 166 -4.51 -2.27 -2.61
C LEU A 166 -4.70 -3.51 -1.75
N TYR A 167 -5.94 -3.96 -1.59
CA TYR A 167 -6.28 -5.20 -0.91
C TYR A 167 -6.07 -6.41 -1.82
N LEU A 168 -5.63 -7.51 -1.20
CA LEU A 168 -5.40 -8.78 -1.85
C LEU A 168 -6.64 -9.69 -1.82
N PRO A 169 -6.67 -10.79 -2.60
CA PRO A 169 -7.84 -11.65 -2.69
C PRO A 169 -8.30 -12.24 -1.35
N LEU A 170 -9.62 -12.41 -1.19
CA LEU A 170 -10.23 -12.89 0.05
C LEU A 170 -10.24 -14.42 0.17
N TYR A 171 -10.31 -15.14 -0.96
CA TYR A 171 -10.53 -16.58 -0.97
C TYR A 171 -9.61 -17.34 -1.95
N ASN A 172 -8.46 -16.74 -2.24
CA ASN A 172 -7.36 -17.35 -2.95
C ASN A 172 -6.05 -16.82 -2.35
N GLY A 173 -4.97 -17.60 -2.47
CA GLY A 173 -3.63 -17.12 -2.13
C GLY A 173 -3.01 -16.41 -3.33
N VAL A 174 -2.01 -15.57 -3.06
CA VAL A 174 -1.16 -14.96 -4.09
C VAL A 174 0.28 -15.42 -3.92
N GLU A 175 0.96 -15.67 -5.05
CA GLU A 175 2.40 -15.93 -5.11
C GLU A 175 3.18 -14.62 -5.26
N SER A 176 2.68 -13.73 -6.11
CA SER A 176 3.26 -12.42 -6.38
C SER A 176 2.18 -11.41 -6.72
N VAL A 177 2.46 -10.15 -6.40
CA VAL A 177 1.68 -8.98 -6.82
C VAL A 177 2.68 -7.88 -7.11
N GLU A 178 2.52 -7.23 -8.26
CA GLU A 178 3.32 -6.07 -8.66
C GLU A 178 2.40 -4.92 -9.03
N ILE A 179 2.81 -3.71 -8.66
CA ILE A 179 2.16 -2.46 -9.08
C ILE A 179 2.93 -1.90 -10.26
N GLY A 180 2.22 -1.56 -11.34
CA GLY A 180 2.79 -0.95 -12.53
C GLY A 180 2.40 0.52 -12.65
N ILE A 181 3.37 1.40 -12.87
CA ILE A 181 3.14 2.82 -13.19
C ILE A 181 3.97 3.25 -14.40
N PRO A 182 3.60 4.33 -15.13
CA PRO A 182 4.41 4.85 -16.22
C PRO A 182 5.83 5.19 -15.76
N GLU A 183 6.83 4.99 -16.63
CA GLU A 183 8.25 5.28 -16.32
C GLU A 183 8.53 6.77 -15.99
N THR A 184 7.63 7.67 -16.41
CA THR A 184 7.66 9.11 -16.12
C THR A 184 7.08 9.47 -14.75
N SER A 185 6.50 8.50 -14.04
CA SER A 185 5.89 8.67 -12.73
C SER A 185 6.75 8.02 -11.64
N HIS A 186 6.49 8.39 -10.40
CA HIS A 186 7.23 7.95 -9.23
C HIS A 186 6.31 7.25 -8.24
N LEU A 187 6.89 6.29 -7.52
CA LEU A 187 6.25 5.60 -6.42
C LEU A 187 7.05 5.84 -5.15
N TRP A 188 6.38 6.00 -4.02
CA TRP A 188 6.97 6.10 -2.69
C TRP A 188 6.32 5.08 -1.77
N LYS A 189 7.07 4.64 -0.75
CA LYS A 189 6.47 3.91 0.37
C LYS A 189 5.44 4.81 1.05
N ALA A 190 4.31 4.23 1.45
CA ALA A 190 3.33 4.95 2.23
C ALA A 190 3.92 5.36 3.58
N PRO A 191 3.47 6.50 4.15
CA PRO A 191 3.87 6.88 5.49
C PRO A 191 3.39 5.83 6.50
N PRO A 192 4.14 5.62 7.60
CA PRO A 192 3.69 4.80 8.70
C PRO A 192 2.27 5.17 9.14
N ARG A 193 1.50 4.19 9.61
CA ARG A 193 0.22 4.46 10.28
C ARG A 193 0.48 5.31 11.53
N GLU A 194 -0.50 6.14 11.90
CA GLU A 194 -0.48 6.82 13.19
C GLU A 194 -0.34 5.78 14.31
N ALA A 195 0.46 6.08 15.33
CA ALA A 195 0.67 5.18 16.46
C ALA A 195 -0.66 4.80 17.11
N GLY A 196 -0.90 3.50 17.32
CA GLY A 196 -2.16 2.99 17.87
C GLY A 196 -3.27 2.77 16.86
N LYS A 197 -3.04 3.08 15.57
CA LYS A 197 -3.92 2.72 14.43
C LYS A 197 -3.22 1.80 13.42
N ASP A 198 -2.06 1.28 13.81
CA ASP A 198 -1.19 0.38 13.05
C ASP A 198 -1.57 -1.10 13.21
N LYS A 199 -2.44 -1.42 14.17
CA LYS A 199 -2.95 -2.77 14.43
C LYS A 199 -4.49 -2.78 14.36
N PRO A 200 -5.10 -3.89 13.92
CA PRO A 200 -6.56 -4.08 14.00
C PRO A 200 -7.07 -3.98 15.44
#